data_AF-A0A498IVG9-F1
#
_entry.id   AF-A0A498IVG9-F1
#
_cell.length_a   1.000
_cell.length_b   1.000
_cell.length_c   1.000
_cell.angle_alpha   90.00
_cell.angle_beta   90.00
_cell.angle_gamma   90.00
#
_symmetry.space_group_name_H-M   'P 1'
#
loop_
_entity.id
_entity.type
_entity.pdbx_description
1 polymer ?
#
loop_
_entity_poly.entity_id
_entity_poly.type
_entity_poly.pdbx_seq_one_letter_code
_entity_poly.pdbx_strand_id
1 'polypeptide(L)'
;MKKGKTMKKGRVMKKGTTTPDFIQSLPNKLLLGILTKVGSRSLRSLYSTKLVYKKFNQLVQHDRIFEHISIRRFERVNPLTSRRRHEEVYKFLKWCTEWNNPEALYTQGMRWYF
;
A
#
# COMPACT_ATOMS: atom_id res chain seq x y z
N MET A 1 27.00 -38.96 50.36
CA MET A 1 25.93 -38.01 49.94
C MET A 1 26.13 -37.62 48.47
N LYS A 2 25.31 -38.13 47.55
CA LYS A 2 25.31 -37.75 46.13
C LYS A 2 24.47 -36.48 45.95
N LYS A 3 25.07 -35.34 45.62
CA LYS A 3 24.33 -34.13 45.21
C LYS A 3 23.95 -34.27 43.73
N GLY A 4 22.65 -34.45 43.46
CA GLY A 4 22.10 -34.59 42.11
C GLY A 4 22.24 -33.29 41.31
N LYS A 5 22.79 -33.40 40.09
CA LYS A 5 22.75 -32.35 39.07
C LYS A 5 21.31 -32.19 38.58
N THR A 6 20.71 -31.03 38.81
CA THR A 6 19.45 -30.65 38.17
C THR A 6 19.70 -30.25 36.72
N MET A 7 19.25 -31.06 35.76
CA MET A 7 19.21 -30.66 34.36
C MET A 7 18.09 -29.62 34.14
N LYS A 8 18.46 -28.42 33.68
CA LYS A 8 17.50 -27.41 33.20
C LYS A 8 16.86 -27.93 31.92
N LYS A 9 15.55 -28.17 31.96
CA LYS A 9 14.74 -28.61 30.82
C LYS A 9 14.71 -27.49 29.77
N GLY A 10 15.45 -27.68 28.67
CA GLY A 10 15.43 -26.77 27.53
C GLY A 10 14.02 -26.67 26.96
N ARG A 11 13.48 -25.45 26.86
CA ARG A 11 12.23 -25.19 26.14
C ARG A 11 12.47 -25.48 24.66
N VAL A 12 11.87 -26.56 24.16
CA VAL A 12 11.74 -26.78 22.72
C VAL A 12 10.78 -25.71 22.19
N MET A 13 11.31 -24.75 21.44
CA MET A 13 10.50 -23.82 20.65
C MET A 13 9.75 -24.64 19.61
N LYS A 14 8.46 -24.90 19.85
CA LYS A 14 7.55 -25.40 18.81
C LYS A 14 7.56 -24.35 17.70
N LYS A 15 8.11 -24.68 16.53
CA LYS A 15 7.92 -23.90 15.30
C LYS A 15 6.41 -23.81 15.10
N GLY A 16 5.84 -22.63 15.35
CA GLY A 16 4.44 -22.39 15.09
C GLY A 16 4.17 -22.70 13.63
N THR A 17 3.29 -23.66 13.39
CA THR A 17 2.77 -23.96 12.06
C THR A 17 2.17 -22.66 11.54
N THR A 18 2.91 -21.99 10.66
CA THR A 18 2.42 -20.79 9.99
C THR A 18 1.38 -21.29 9.02
N THR A 19 0.11 -21.16 9.37
CA THR A 19 -0.99 -21.31 8.42
C THR A 19 -0.60 -20.54 7.16
N PRO A 20 -0.70 -21.14 5.96
CA PRO A 20 -0.48 -20.39 4.74
C PRO A 20 -1.47 -19.23 4.78
N ASP A 21 -0.95 -18.00 4.89
CA ASP A 21 -1.77 -16.81 4.79
C ASP A 21 -2.58 -16.95 3.49
N PHE A 22 -3.91 -16.98 3.58
CA PHE A 22 -4.80 -17.09 2.42
C PHE A 22 -4.42 -16.08 1.32
N ILE A 23 -3.90 -14.91 1.72
CA ILE A 23 -3.39 -13.88 0.82
C ILE A 23 -2.14 -14.33 0.05
N GLN A 24 -1.27 -15.14 0.65
CA GLN A 24 -0.09 -15.68 -0.01
C GLN A 24 -0.41 -16.78 -1.03
N SER A 25 -1.49 -17.54 -0.85
CA SER A 25 -1.92 -18.56 -1.82
C SER A 25 -2.68 -17.99 -3.02
N LEU A 26 -3.23 -16.77 -2.92
CA LEU A 26 -3.97 -16.14 -4.02
C LEU A 26 -3.10 -15.77 -5.24
N PRO A 27 -3.63 -15.89 -6.47
CA PRO A 27 -2.93 -15.42 -7.67
C PRO A 27 -2.66 -13.91 -7.67
N ASN A 28 -1.50 -13.50 -8.18
CA ASN A 28 -1.09 -12.09 -8.24
C ASN A 28 -2.10 -11.20 -8.97
N LYS A 29 -2.69 -11.69 -10.07
CA LYS A 29 -3.72 -10.97 -10.83
C LYS A 29 -4.96 -10.65 -9.98
N LEU A 30 -5.35 -11.56 -9.09
CA LEU A 30 -6.52 -11.41 -8.23
C LEU A 30 -6.23 -10.41 -7.10
N LEU A 31 -5.04 -10.51 -6.50
CA LEU A 31 -4.55 -9.55 -5.51
C LEU A 31 -4.41 -8.14 -6.11
N LEU A 32 -3.93 -8.03 -7.35
CA LEU A 32 -3.84 -6.76 -8.07
C LEU A 32 -5.24 -6.15 -8.26
N GLY A 33 -6.23 -6.94 -8.69
CA GLY A 33 -7.61 -6.47 -8.81
C GLY A 33 -8.20 -5.97 -7.49
N ILE A 34 -7.92 -6.66 -6.37
CA ILE A 34 -8.31 -6.20 -5.03
C ILE A 34 -7.64 -4.86 -4.71
N LEU A 35 -6.33 -4.74 -4.91
CA LEU A 35 -5.59 -3.49 -4.66
C LEU A 35 -6.13 -2.34 -5.50
N THR A 36 -6.39 -2.57 -6.79
CA THR A 36 -7.01 -1.58 -7.69
C THR A 36 -8.35 -1.12 -7.14
N LYS A 37 -9.22 -2.05 -6.71
CA LYS A 37 -10.55 -1.72 -6.16
C LYS A 37 -10.46 -0.99 -4.82
N VAL A 38 -9.49 -1.33 -3.97
CA VAL A 38 -9.23 -0.63 -2.72
C VAL A 38 -8.71 0.79 -3.00
N GLY A 39 -7.75 0.92 -3.91
CA GLY A 39 -7.16 2.20 -4.32
C GLY A 39 -8.16 3.14 -4.98
N SER A 40 -9.07 2.62 -5.80
CA SER A 40 -10.13 3.40 -6.43
C SER A 40 -11.15 3.94 -5.43
N ARG A 41 -11.25 3.35 -4.24
CA ARG A 41 -12.15 3.82 -3.16
C ARG A 41 -11.42 4.68 -2.14
N SER A 42 -10.17 4.36 -1.84
CA SER A 42 -9.40 4.99 -0.77
C SER A 42 -7.91 4.70 -0.92
N LEU A 43 -7.14 5.71 -1.33
CA LEU A 43 -5.67 5.61 -1.32
C LEU A 43 -5.13 5.30 0.08
N ARG A 44 -5.72 5.89 1.14
CA ARG A 44 -5.28 5.61 2.52
C ARG A 44 -5.38 4.13 2.84
N SER A 45 -6.47 3.50 2.42
CA SER A 45 -6.67 2.06 2.62
C SER A 45 -5.67 1.25 1.81
N LEU A 46 -5.39 1.64 0.56
CA LEU A 46 -4.35 1.01 -0.25
C LEU A 46 -2.97 1.08 0.42
N TYR A 47 -2.61 2.24 0.97
CA TYR A 47 -1.36 2.43 1.69
C TYR A 47 -1.28 1.55 2.95
N SER A 48 -2.36 1.47 3.73
CA SER A 48 -2.41 0.54 4.87
C SER A 48 -2.25 -0.91 4.43
N THR A 49 -2.95 -1.35 3.37
CA THR A 49 -2.83 -2.71 2.82
C THR A 49 -1.41 -3.03 2.36
N LYS A 50 -0.70 -2.05 1.77
CA LYS A 50 0.70 -2.16 1.37
C LYS A 50 1.63 -2.49 2.55
N LEU A 51 1.39 -1.88 3.72
CA LEU A 51 2.24 -2.05 4.90
C LEU A 51 2.04 -3.39 5.61
N VAL A 52 0.84 -4.00 5.48
CA VAL A 52 0.50 -5.22 6.22
C VAL A 52 1.10 -6.48 5.57
N TYR A 53 1.17 -6.56 4.24
CA TYR A 53 1.66 -7.75 3.54
C TYR A 53 2.75 -7.43 2.52
N LYS A 54 3.88 -8.15 2.63
CA LYS A 54 5.01 -8.04 1.69
C LYS A 54 4.60 -8.30 0.23
N LYS A 55 3.67 -9.24 0.00
CA LYS A 55 3.16 -9.57 -1.34
C LYS A 55 2.37 -8.40 -1.95
N PHE A 56 1.60 -7.68 -1.14
CA PHE A 56 0.95 -6.44 -1.60
C PHE A 56 1.97 -5.34 -1.87
N ASN A 57 2.99 -5.19 -1.05
CA ASN A 57 4.04 -4.20 -1.29
C ASN A 57 4.72 -4.40 -2.67
N GLN A 58 5.00 -5.64 -3.05
CA GLN A 58 5.57 -5.97 -4.37
C GLN A 58 4.57 -5.69 -5.50
N LEU A 59 3.28 -6.01 -5.31
CA LEU A 59 2.25 -5.78 -6.32
C LEU A 59 1.89 -4.30 -6.49
N VAL A 60 1.97 -3.49 -5.43
CA VAL A 60 1.71 -2.04 -5.50
C VAL A 60 2.79 -1.30 -6.29
N GLN A 61 3.98 -1.88 -6.45
CA GLN A 61 4.99 -1.35 -7.36
C GLN A 61 4.66 -1.62 -8.84
N HIS A 62 3.65 -2.45 -9.16
CA HIS A 62 3.15 -2.51 -10.52
C HIS A 62 2.31 -1.28 -10.83
N ASP A 63 2.76 -0.55 -11.84
CA ASP A 63 2.28 0.79 -12.09
C ASP A 63 0.81 0.90 -12.54
N ARG A 64 0.20 -0.19 -13.00
CA ARG A 64 -1.19 -0.22 -13.47
C ARG A 64 -2.22 0.13 -12.39
N ILE A 65 -1.86 0.09 -11.12
CA ILE A 65 -2.79 0.49 -10.05
C ILE A 65 -3.03 2.00 -10.10
N PHE A 66 -2.02 2.79 -10.48
CA PHE A 66 -2.09 4.25 -10.49
C PHE A 66 -3.11 4.81 -11.48
N GLU A 67 -3.42 4.08 -12.56
CA GLU A 67 -4.49 4.42 -13.51
C GLU A 67 -5.86 4.55 -12.83
N HIS A 68 -6.09 3.79 -11.75
CA HIS A 68 -7.42 3.65 -11.13
C HIS A 68 -7.50 4.17 -9.70
N ILE A 69 -6.40 4.67 -9.11
CA ILE A 69 -6.43 5.22 -7.75
C ILE A 69 -7.30 6.48 -7.74
N SER A 70 -8.15 6.60 -6.72
CA SER A 70 -8.86 7.85 -6.48
C SER A 70 -7.95 8.85 -5.78
N ILE A 71 -7.71 9.98 -6.44
CA ILE A 71 -6.96 11.13 -5.95
C ILE A 71 -7.86 12.19 -5.31
N ARG A 72 -9.18 12.03 -5.39
CA ARG A 72 -10.21 12.95 -4.86
C ARG A 72 -10.02 13.38 -3.40
N ARG A 73 -9.26 12.62 -2.60
CA ARG A 73 -8.92 13.01 -1.21
C ARG A 73 -7.73 13.97 -1.10
N PHE A 74 -6.86 14.07 -2.11
CA PHE A 74 -5.78 15.06 -2.14
C PHE A 74 -6.27 16.46 -2.49
N GLU A 75 -7.37 16.59 -3.24
CA GLU A 75 -8.00 17.88 -3.52
C GLU A 75 -8.47 18.60 -2.24
N ARG A 76 -8.66 17.87 -1.12
CA ARG A 76 -8.97 18.45 0.19
C ARG A 76 -7.75 18.98 0.94
N VAL A 77 -6.54 18.73 0.46
CA VAL A 77 -5.33 19.28 1.07
C VAL A 77 -5.17 20.70 0.53
N ASN A 78 -5.59 21.68 1.32
CA ASN A 78 -5.51 23.10 0.96
C ASN A 78 -4.07 23.45 0.52
N PRO A 79 -3.86 23.84 -0.76
CA PRO A 79 -2.53 24.19 -1.31
C PRO A 79 -1.78 25.22 -0.47
N LEU A 80 -2.51 26.05 0.29
CA LEU A 80 -1.98 27.15 1.09
C LEU A 80 -1.37 26.72 2.43
N THR A 81 -1.66 25.50 2.93
CA THR A 81 -1.35 25.12 4.31
C THR A 81 -0.06 24.32 4.50
N SER A 82 0.58 23.82 3.44
CA SER A 82 1.81 23.03 3.61
C SER A 82 2.66 22.91 2.33
N ARG A 83 3.65 23.81 2.19
CA ARG A 83 4.57 23.86 1.05
C ARG A 83 5.37 22.56 0.83
N ARG A 84 5.74 21.84 1.90
CA ARG A 84 6.43 20.53 1.80
C ARG A 84 5.52 19.37 1.40
N ARG A 85 4.28 19.32 1.92
CA ARG A 85 3.29 18.32 1.46
C ARG A 85 2.94 18.52 -0.02
N HIS A 86 3.09 19.74 -0.54
CA HIS A 86 2.81 20.04 -1.93
C HIS A 86 3.78 19.34 -2.92
N GLU A 87 5.06 19.16 -2.58
CA GLU A 87 6.03 18.57 -3.53
C GLU A 87 5.83 17.07 -3.72
N GLU A 88 5.63 16.31 -2.64
CA GLU A 88 5.35 14.87 -2.71
C GLU A 88 4.01 14.59 -3.37
N VAL A 89 2.98 15.39 -3.03
CA VAL A 89 1.68 15.31 -3.68
C VAL A 89 1.80 15.65 -5.16
N TYR A 90 2.59 16.66 -5.54
CA TYR A 90 2.83 17.00 -6.94
C TYR A 90 3.54 15.88 -7.70
N LYS A 91 4.60 15.30 -7.12
CA LYS A 91 5.29 14.14 -7.72
C LYS A 91 4.34 12.97 -7.91
N PHE A 92 3.50 12.68 -6.91
CA PHE A 92 2.48 11.65 -6.99
C PHE A 92 1.44 11.93 -8.09
N LEU A 93 0.89 13.15 -8.15
CA LEU A 93 -0.07 13.54 -9.19
C LEU A 93 0.54 13.48 -10.60
N LYS A 94 1.78 13.96 -10.76
CA LYS A 94 2.51 13.85 -12.02
C LYS A 94 2.67 12.39 -12.45
N TRP A 95 3.01 11.52 -11.50
CA TRP A 95 3.12 10.09 -11.77
C TRP A 95 1.76 9.48 -12.16
N CYS A 96 0.65 9.87 -11.51
CA CYS A 96 -0.68 9.46 -11.93
C CYS A 96 -1.04 9.94 -13.34
N THR A 97 -0.64 11.15 -13.74
CA THR A 97 -0.79 11.65 -15.11
C THR A 97 -0.03 10.79 -16.12
N GLU A 98 1.21 10.40 -15.81
CA GLU A 98 2.04 9.53 -16.67
C GLU A 98 1.35 8.16 -16.93
N TRP A 99 0.51 7.71 -15.99
CA TRP A 99 -0.30 6.49 -16.11
C TRP A 99 -1.74 6.74 -16.60
N ASN A 100 -2.01 7.89 -17.22
CA ASN A 100 -3.32 8.26 -17.77
C ASN A 100 -4.47 8.18 -16.77
N ASN A 101 -4.21 8.44 -15.49
CA ASN A 101 -5.27 8.51 -14.49
C ASN A 101 -6.25 9.66 -14.85
N PRO A 102 -7.54 9.39 -15.04
CA PRO A 102 -8.50 10.39 -15.52
C PRO A 102 -8.77 11.49 -14.49
N GLU A 103 -8.76 11.17 -13.19
CA GLU A 103 -8.90 12.18 -12.14
C GLU A 103 -7.68 13.12 -12.17
N ALA A 104 -6.46 12.60 -12.31
CA ALA A 104 -5.24 13.41 -12.36
C ALA A 104 -5.18 14.33 -13.58
N LEU A 105 -5.56 13.80 -14.75
CA LEU A 105 -5.67 14.56 -15.99
C LEU A 105 -6.71 15.69 -15.86
N TYR A 106 -7.87 15.40 -15.27
CA TYR A 106 -8.90 16.40 -15.01
C TYR A 106 -8.41 17.51 -14.08
N THR A 107 -7.83 17.17 -12.93
CA THR A 107 -7.30 18.16 -11.97
C THR A 107 -6.18 19.01 -12.60
N GLN A 108 -5.33 18.41 -13.44
CA GLN A 108 -4.28 19.14 -14.16
C GLN A 108 -4.87 20.13 -15.18
N GLY A 109 -5.87 19.69 -15.96
CA GLY A 109 -6.61 20.58 -16.86
C GLY A 109 -7.28 21.73 -16.11
N MET A 110 -7.97 21.45 -15.01
CA MET A 110 -8.58 22.49 -14.18
C MET A 110 -7.57 23.52 -13.70
N ARG A 111 -6.37 23.11 -13.27
CA ARG A 111 -5.31 24.03 -12.81
C ARG A 111 -4.72 24.89 -13.93
N TRP A 112 -4.67 24.38 -15.16
CA TRP A 112 -4.04 25.09 -16.28
C TRP A 112 -4.96 26.10 -16.96
N TYR A 113 -6.27 25.82 -16.96
CA TYR A 113 -7.24 26.60 -17.74
C TYR A 113 -8.20 27.45 -16.90
N PHE A 114 -8.35 27.18 -15.61
CA PHE A 114 -9.20 27.92 -14.67
C PHE A 114 -8.38 28.44 -13.49
#